data_AF-A0A2A4UKY8-F1
#
_entry.id   AF-A0A2A4UKY8-F1
#
_cell.length_a   1.000
_cell.length_b   1.000
_cell.length_c   1.000
_cell.angle_alpha   90.00
_cell.angle_beta   90.00
_cell.angle_gamma   90.00
#
_symmetry.space_group_name_H-M   'P 1'
#
loop_
_entity.id
_entity.type
_entity.pdbx_description
1 polymer ?
#
loop_
_entity_poly.entity_id
_entity_poly.type
_entity_poly.pdbx_seq_one_letter_code
_entity_poly.pdbx_strand_id
1 'polypeptide(L)'
;MVYLKCSNVVSKISEIIDGQASLMTRMRFHGHLMMCNNCRRYFEQYKIVKELAGKVTADDLPEDFDHVMEFVMNKIENKDA
;
A
#
# COMPACT_ATOMS: atom_id res chain seq x y z
N MET A 1 1.29 4.74 -26.40
CA MET A 1 1.78 3.39 -26.05
C MET A 1 1.41 3.12 -24.59
N VAL A 2 0.43 2.24 -24.37
CA VAL A 2 -0.17 1.95 -23.06
C VAL A 2 0.82 1.13 -22.22
N TYR A 3 0.93 1.40 -20.92
CA TYR A 3 1.73 0.61 -19.99
C TYR A 3 1.12 -0.80 -19.90
N LEU A 4 1.71 -1.76 -20.63
CA LEU A 4 1.09 -3.03 -21.05
C LEU A 4 1.54 -4.25 -20.24
N LYS A 5 1.83 -4.08 -18.94
CA LYS A 5 2.05 -5.23 -18.04
C LYS A 5 1.32 -5.02 -16.74
N CYS A 6 0.57 -6.04 -16.30
CA CYS A 6 -0.11 -6.06 -15.01
C CYS A 6 0.88 -5.74 -13.87
N SER A 7 2.13 -6.20 -13.96
CA SER A 7 3.19 -5.90 -12.98
C SER A 7 3.41 -4.40 -12.75
N ASN A 8 3.37 -3.60 -13.83
CA ASN A 8 3.58 -2.16 -13.75
C ASN A 8 2.36 -1.43 -13.20
N VAL A 9 1.17 -2.00 -13.40
CA VAL A 9 -0.07 -1.49 -12.81
C VAL A 9 -0.04 -1.74 -11.32
N VAL A 10 0.27 -2.98 -10.90
CA VAL A 10 0.39 -3.39 -9.50
C VAL A 10 1.39 -2.51 -8.74
N SER A 11 2.58 -2.25 -9.31
CA SER A 11 3.59 -1.42 -8.65
C SER A 11 3.18 0.05 -8.48
N LYS A 12 2.15 0.51 -9.18
CA LYS A 12 1.64 1.88 -9.12
C LYS A 12 0.34 2.03 -8.35
N ILE A 13 -0.23 0.94 -7.82
CA ILE A 13 -1.51 0.98 -7.11
C ILE A 13 -1.45 1.87 -5.87
N SER A 14 -0.40 1.75 -5.05
CA SER A 14 -0.22 2.58 -3.85
C SER A 14 -0.18 4.07 -4.21
N GLU A 15 0.70 4.48 -5.13
CA GLU A 15 0.81 5.87 -5.59
C GLU A 15 -0.53 6.44 -6.11
N ILE A 16 -1.32 5.62 -6.82
CA ILE A 16 -2.64 6.01 -7.35
C ILE A 16 -3.63 6.25 -6.21
N ILE A 17 -3.67 5.34 -5.25
CA ILE A 17 -4.62 5.34 -4.14
C ILE A 17 -4.25 6.38 -3.08
N ASP A 18 -2.97 6.71 -2.96
CA ASP A 18 -2.44 7.75 -2.07
C ASP A 18 -2.48 9.15 -2.73
N GLY A 19 -2.92 9.24 -3.99
CA GLY A 19 -3.06 10.51 -4.70
C GLY A 19 -1.73 11.13 -5.15
N GLN A 20 -0.63 10.38 -5.07
CA GLN A 20 0.72 10.84 -5.40
C GLN A 20 1.08 10.61 -6.88
N ALA A 21 0.25 9.88 -7.63
CA ALA A 21 0.49 9.60 -9.03
C ALA A 21 0.28 10.83 -9.94
N SER A 22 1.20 11.02 -10.89
CA SER A 22 1.07 12.05 -11.94
C SER A 22 -0.19 11.85 -12.80
N LEU A 23 -0.69 12.93 -13.42
CA LEU A 23 -1.86 12.88 -14.32
C LEU A 23 -1.70 11.84 -15.44
N MET A 24 -0.52 11.78 -16.04
CA MET A 24 -0.20 10.80 -17.09
C MET A 24 -0.23 9.36 -16.56
N THR A 25 0.29 9.13 -15.35
CA THR A 25 0.25 7.82 -14.67
C THR A 25 -1.19 7.40 -14.41
N ARG A 26 -2.04 8.31 -13.92
CA ARG A 26 -3.47 8.05 -13.68
C ARG A 26 -4.20 7.65 -14.96
N MET A 27 -4.02 8.40 -16.05
CA MET A 27 -4.64 8.08 -17.34
C MET A 27 -4.24 6.68 -17.85
N ARG A 28 -2.95 6.35 -17.79
CA ARG A 28 -2.44 5.04 -18.23
C ARG A 28 -2.97 3.90 -17.35
N PHE A 29 -3.02 4.11 -16.04
CA PHE A 29 -3.56 3.15 -15.07
C PHE A 29 -5.03 2.84 -15.36
N HIS A 30 -5.88 3.88 -15.42
CA HIS A 30 -7.31 3.69 -15.70
C HIS A 30 -7.56 3.09 -17.09
N GLY A 31 -6.76 3.47 -18.09
CA GLY A 31 -6.82 2.85 -19.42
C GLY A 31 -6.55 1.33 -19.39
N HIS A 32 -5.59 0.87 -18.57
CA HIS A 32 -5.35 -0.56 -18.41
C HIS A 32 -6.51 -1.28 -17.71
N LEU A 33 -7.07 -0.68 -16.64
CA LEU A 33 -8.21 -1.24 -15.90
C LEU A 33 -9.46 -1.42 -16.79
N MET A 34 -9.62 -0.57 -17.81
CA MET A 34 -10.69 -0.71 -18.80
C MET A 34 -10.57 -2.00 -19.62
N MET A 35 -9.35 -2.46 -19.91
CA MET A 35 -9.09 -3.63 -20.77
C MET A 35 -8.78 -4.91 -20.00
N CYS A 36 -8.41 -4.83 -18.71
CA CYS A 36 -7.97 -5.97 -17.91
C CYS A 36 -8.83 -6.17 -16.67
N ASN A 37 -9.71 -7.17 -16.72
CA ASN A 37 -10.61 -7.52 -15.61
C ASN A 37 -9.86 -7.96 -14.35
N ASN A 38 -8.71 -8.61 -14.49
CA ASN A 38 -7.91 -9.05 -13.34
C ASN A 38 -7.34 -7.87 -12.57
N CYS A 39 -6.77 -6.89 -13.28
CA CYS A 39 -6.25 -5.67 -12.64
C CYS A 39 -7.36 -4.83 -12.02
N ARG A 40 -8.55 -4.78 -12.65
CA ARG A 40 -9.72 -4.14 -12.05
C ARG A 40 -10.12 -4.79 -10.73
N ARG A 41 -10.25 -6.12 -10.70
CA ARG A 41 -10.56 -6.87 -9.47
C ARG A 41 -9.51 -6.65 -8.39
N TYR A 42 -8.24 -6.71 -8.76
CA TYR A 42 -7.13 -6.47 -7.84
C TYR A 42 -7.14 -5.05 -7.26
N PHE A 43 -7.46 -4.05 -8.09
CA PHE A 43 -7.60 -2.67 -7.63
C PHE A 43 -8.73 -2.48 -6.62
N GLU A 44 -9.90 -3.09 -6.86
CA GLU A 44 -11.01 -3.04 -5.89
C GLU A 44 -10.65 -3.76 -4.57
N GLN A 45 -9.97 -4.91 -4.64
CA GLN A 45 -9.46 -5.59 -3.44
C GLN A 45 -8.49 -4.70 -2.65
N TYR A 46 -7.57 -4.02 -3.34
CA TYR A 46 -6.60 -3.16 -2.68
C TYR A 46 -7.27 -1.98 -1.96
N LYS A 47 -8.33 -1.39 -2.52
CA LYS A 47 -9.09 -0.34 -1.82
C LYS A 47 -9.66 -0.83 -0.50
N ILE A 48 -10.22 -2.05 -0.48
CA ILE A 48 -10.75 -2.67 0.74
C ILE A 48 -9.63 -2.86 1.76
N VAL A 49 -8.46 -3.37 1.33
CA VAL A 49 -7.30 -3.53 2.20
C VAL A 49 -6.86 -2.18 2.80
N LYS A 50 -6.78 -1.12 2.00
CA LYS A 50 -6.45 0.22 2.50
C LYS A 50 -7.48 0.73 3.51
N GLU A 51 -8.76 0.55 3.21
CA GLU A 51 -9.83 0.98 4.11
C GLU A 51 -9.75 0.26 5.46
N LEU A 52 -9.51 -1.05 5.44
CA LEU A 52 -9.34 -1.86 6.66
C LEU A 52 -8.08 -1.47 7.43
N ALA A 53 -6.96 -1.27 6.74
CA ALA A 53 -5.72 -0.81 7.37
C ALA A 53 -5.87 0.55 8.04
N GLY A 54 -6.67 1.46 7.46
CA GLY A 54 -6.96 2.77 8.03
C GLY A 54 -7.93 2.77 9.21
N LYS A 55 -8.54 1.63 9.56
CA LYS A 55 -9.44 1.50 10.73
C LYS A 55 -8.71 1.15 12.02
N VAL A 56 -7.46 0.70 11.94
CA VAL A 56 -6.64 0.41 13.12
C VAL A 56 -6.16 1.73 13.72
N THR A 57 -6.45 1.93 14.99
CA THR A 57 -6.12 3.13 15.77
C THR A 57 -5.08 2.80 16.84
N ALA A 58 -4.52 3.83 17.47
CA ALA A 58 -3.61 3.64 18.60
C ALA A 58 -4.29 2.92 19.78
N ASP A 59 -5.61 3.06 19.92
CA ASP A 59 -6.39 2.41 20.98
C ASP A 59 -6.54 0.89 20.76
N ASP A 60 -6.32 0.40 19.54
CA ASP A 60 -6.32 -1.02 19.21
C ASP A 60 -4.98 -1.71 19.57
N LEU A 61 -3.99 -0.94 20.02
CA LEU A 61 -2.68 -1.48 20.40
C LEU A 61 -2.75 -2.15 21.78
N PRO A 62 -2.00 -3.26 21.99
CA PRO A 62 -1.84 -3.85 23.32
C PRO A 62 -1.28 -2.85 24.33
N GLU A 63 -1.66 -2.99 25.61
CA GLU A 63 -1.19 -2.11 26.69
C GLU A 63 0.34 -2.10 26.85
N ASP A 64 1.01 -3.19 26.47
CA ASP A 64 2.47 -3.35 26.55
C ASP A 64 3.21 -2.93 25.27
N PHE A 65 2.50 -2.36 24.28
CA PHE A 65 3.08 -2.01 22.98
C PHE A 65 4.34 -1.15 23.10
N ASP A 66 4.30 -0.09 23.90
CA ASP A 66 5.44 0.83 24.08
C ASP A 66 6.65 0.11 24.68
N HIS A 67 6.43 -0.77 25.66
CA HIS A 67 7.48 -1.53 26.31
C HIS A 67 8.13 -2.55 25.36
N VAL A 68 7.30 -3.25 24.57
CA VAL A 68 7.78 -4.18 23.53
C VAL A 68 8.56 -3.43 22.46
N MET A 69 8.07 -2.26 22.03
CA MET A 69 8.73 -1.46 21.00
C MET A 69 10.08 -0.92 21.48
N GLU A 70 10.15 -0.41 22.71
CA GLU A 70 11.40 0.02 23.34
C GLU A 70 12.41 -1.13 23.41
N PHE A 71 11.98 -2.32 23.85
CA PHE A 71 12.85 -3.50 23.89
C PHE A 71 13.40 -3.87 22.51
N VAL A 72 12.54 -3.86 21.47
CA VAL A 72 12.94 -4.19 20.10
C VAL A 72 13.92 -3.16 19.53
N MET A 73 13.65 -1.86 19.70
CA MET A 73 14.50 -0.79 19.17
C MET A 73 15.89 -0.81 19.84
N ASN A 74 15.94 -0.94 21.16
CA ASN A 74 17.21 -1.10 21.89
C ASN A 74 17.99 -2.33 21.39
N LYS A 75 17.31 -3.44 21.09
CA LYS A 75 17.98 -4.65 20.60
C LYS A 75 18.54 -4.49 19.19
N ILE A 76 17.91 -3.69 18.33
CA ILE A 76 18.44 -3.38 17.00
C ILE A 76 19.69 -2.51 17.12
N GLU A 77 19.65 -1.45 17.92
CA GLU A 77 20.79 -0.55 18.13
C GLU A 77 22.00 -1.25 18.76
N ASN A 78 21.76 -2.16 19.72
CA ASN A 78 22.83 -2.94 20.36
C ASN A 78 23.35 -4.10 19.51
N LYS A 79 22.73 -4.42 18.36
CA LYS A 79 23.21 -5.48 17.46
C LYS A 79 24.27 -5.00 16.47
N ASP A 80 24.47 -3.68 16.39
CA ASP A 80 25.48 -3.01 15.57
C ASP A 80 26.74 -2.62 16.38
N ALA A 81 26.88 -3.10 17.62
CA ALA A 81 28.03 -2.88 18.52
C ALA A 81 28.87 -4.16 18.73
#